data_AF-V4YDZ3-F1
#
_entry.id   AF-V4YDZ3-F1
#
_cell.length_a   1.000
_cell.length_b   1.000
_cell.length_c   1.000
_cell.angle_alpha   90.00
_cell.angle_beta   90.00
_cell.angle_gamma   90.00
#
_symmetry.space_group_name_H-M   'P 1'
#
loop_
_entity.id
_entity.type
_entity.pdbx_description
1 polymer ?
#
loop_
_entity_poly.entity_id
_entity_poly.type
_entity_poly.pdbx_seq_one_letter_code
_entity_poly.pdbx_strand_id
1 'polypeptide(L)'
;MIEARDVLVTYDDTVAVDRVSLTIPDGQWVILAGANGSGKTSLVRTFNGLVSVESGEVAINGTPVTEDLVAARTAVAMVFQHPRDQIVAPTVEGDVAFGPANLGLSRESIQDRVRESLAAVEMTGRESARIDALSGGERARVAIAGALAMQPDHLVLDEPFAGLDESARFAVLDRLERYQPLELGS
;
A
#
# COMPACT_ATOMS: atom_id res chain seq x y z
N MET A 1 -12.96 7.10 1.76
CA MET A 1 -12.32 8.44 1.92
C MET A 1 -11.24 8.38 3.00
N ILE A 2 -10.16 9.14 2.87
CA ILE A 2 -9.16 9.36 3.94
C ILE A 2 -9.29 10.78 4.49
N GLU A 3 -9.36 10.92 5.81
CA GLU A 3 -9.40 12.21 6.50
C GLU A 3 -8.32 12.28 7.58
N ALA A 4 -7.56 13.38 7.60
CA ALA A 4 -6.64 13.72 8.68
C ALA A 4 -6.98 15.12 9.19
N ARG A 5 -7.06 15.30 10.52
CA ARG A 5 -7.44 16.55 11.16
C ARG A 5 -6.43 16.90 12.25
N ASP A 6 -5.73 18.01 12.05
CA ASP A 6 -4.72 18.57 12.96
C ASP A 6 -3.70 17.53 13.45
N VAL A 7 -3.26 16.64 12.57
CA VAL A 7 -2.38 15.52 12.91
C VAL A 7 -1.01 16.04 13.34
N LEU A 8 -0.60 15.64 14.54
CA LEU A 8 0.73 15.85 15.09
C LEU A 8 1.42 14.49 15.28
N VAL A 9 2.66 14.38 14.80
CA VAL A 9 3.52 13.21 15.01
C VAL A 9 4.91 13.69 15.39
N THR A 10 5.42 13.19 16.51
CA THR A 10 6.76 13.48 17.03
C THR A 10 7.54 12.17 17.15
N TYR A 11 8.79 12.16 16.69
CA TYR A 11 9.76 11.10 17.01
C TYR A 11 10.83 11.68 17.91
N ASP A 12 10.96 11.12 19.12
CA ASP A 12 11.83 11.65 20.16
C ASP A 12 11.56 13.16 20.37
N ASP A 13 12.50 14.03 20.03
CA ASP A 13 12.37 15.50 20.13
C ASP A 13 12.09 16.19 18.79
N THR A 14 11.80 15.43 17.72
CA THR A 14 11.60 15.96 16.37
C THR A 14 10.14 15.86 15.93
N VAL A 15 9.50 17.01 15.71
CA VAL A 15 8.18 17.07 15.09
C VAL A 15 8.28 16.68 13.62
N ALA A 16 7.74 15.52 13.28
CA ALA A 16 7.75 14.99 11.93
C ALA A 16 6.53 15.42 11.12
N VAL A 17 5.37 15.57 11.77
CA VAL A 17 4.14 16.10 11.17
C VAL A 17 3.59 17.15 12.13
N ASP A 18 3.39 18.38 11.68
CA ASP A 18 2.94 19.49 12.52
C ASP A 18 1.52 19.95 12.12
N ARG A 19 0.53 19.49 12.89
CA ARG A 19 -0.89 19.88 12.80
C ARG A 19 -1.45 19.87 11.37
N VAL A 20 -1.15 18.82 10.62
CA VAL A 20 -1.58 18.70 9.22
C VAL A 20 -3.05 18.27 9.16
N SER A 21 -3.84 19.01 8.37
CA SER A 21 -5.22 18.65 8.01
C SER A 21 -5.32 18.39 6.51
N LEU A 22 -5.89 17.26 6.11
CA LEU A 22 -6.10 16.89 4.71
C LEU A 22 -7.31 15.97 4.53
N THR A 23 -7.93 16.02 3.36
CA THR A 23 -9.00 15.10 2.97
C THR A 23 -8.71 14.58 1.58
N ILE A 24 -8.75 13.26 1.40
CA ILE A 24 -8.61 12.58 0.11
C ILE A 24 -9.93 11.84 -0.16
N PRO A 25 -10.78 12.38 -1.05
CA PRO A 25 -12.00 11.71 -1.50
C PRO A 25 -11.73 10.39 -2.22
N ASP A 26 -12.74 9.53 -2.28
CA ASP A 26 -12.66 8.27 -3.00
C ASP A 26 -12.43 8.47 -4.51
N GLY A 27 -11.67 7.55 -5.11
CA GLY A 27 -11.32 7.57 -6.53
C GLY A 27 -10.32 8.66 -6.94
N GLN A 28 -9.76 9.43 -5.99
CA GLN A 28 -8.79 10.48 -6.30
C GLN A 28 -7.36 9.91 -6.42
N TRP A 29 -6.65 10.36 -7.44
CA TRP A 29 -5.21 10.14 -7.60
C TRP A 29 -4.46 11.35 -7.04
N VAL A 30 -3.86 11.18 -5.87
CA VAL A 30 -3.20 12.28 -5.14
C VAL A 30 -1.70 12.06 -5.07
N ILE A 31 -0.93 13.10 -5.39
CA ILE A 31 0.52 13.15 -5.18
C ILE A 31 0.79 14.04 -3.97
N LEU A 32 1.35 13.45 -2.90
CA LEU A 32 1.89 14.20 -1.77
C LEU A 32 3.35 14.56 -2.05
N ALA A 33 3.61 15.80 -2.45
CA ALA A 33 4.94 16.30 -2.76
C ALA A 33 5.51 17.16 -1.63
N GLY A 34 6.84 17.13 -1.47
CA GLY A 34 7.55 17.90 -0.45
C GLY A 34 9.02 17.47 -0.33
N ALA A 35 9.86 18.29 0.28
CA ALA A 35 11.28 18.00 0.46
C ALA A 35 11.53 16.69 1.24
N ASN A 36 12.71 16.10 1.09
CA ASN A 36 13.12 14.96 1.92
C ASN A 36 13.11 15.38 3.39
N GLY A 37 12.55 14.54 4.27
CA GLY A 37 12.38 14.85 5.68
C GLY A 37 11.18 15.73 6.03
N SER A 38 10.33 16.13 5.08
CA SER A 38 9.16 16.97 5.34
C SER A 38 7.97 16.25 6.01
N GLY A 39 8.15 15.03 6.52
CA GLY A 39 7.09 14.31 7.22
C GLY A 39 6.12 13.47 6.37
N LYS A 40 6.28 13.43 5.04
CA LYS A 40 5.34 12.74 4.13
C LYS A 40 5.11 11.28 4.52
N THR A 41 6.19 10.51 4.63
CA THR A 41 6.17 9.11 5.04
C THR A 41 5.52 8.93 6.41
N SER A 42 5.85 9.81 7.37
CA SER A 42 5.25 9.79 8.71
C SER A 42 3.74 10.00 8.66
N LEU A 43 3.28 10.98 7.88
CA LEU A 43 1.87 11.29 7.67
C LEU A 43 1.13 10.11 7.03
N VAL A 44 1.61 9.56 5.91
CA VAL A 44 0.90 8.47 5.23
C VAL A 44 0.88 7.17 6.05
N ARG A 45 1.89 6.94 6.90
CA ARG A 45 1.90 5.81 7.86
C ARG A 45 0.86 5.95 8.98
N THR A 46 0.30 7.14 9.19
CA THR A 46 -0.84 7.29 10.13
C THR A 46 -2.13 6.71 9.55
N PHE A 47 -2.28 6.64 8.22
CA PHE A 47 -3.52 6.22 7.56
C PHE A 47 -3.90 4.77 7.85
N ASN A 48 -2.92 3.88 7.99
CA ASN A 48 -3.14 2.48 8.38
C ASN A 48 -2.67 2.17 9.81
N GLY A 49 -2.37 3.19 10.61
CA GLY A 49 -1.93 3.03 11.99
C GLY A 49 -0.57 2.34 12.16
N LEU A 50 0.35 2.46 11.18
CA LEU A 50 1.76 2.11 11.38
C LEU A 50 2.48 3.12 12.27
N VAL A 51 2.01 4.36 12.27
CA VAL A 51 2.47 5.43 13.16
C VAL A 51 1.26 5.96 13.92
N SER A 52 1.36 5.99 15.25
CA SER A 52 0.33 6.60 16.11
C SER A 52 0.43 8.12 16.05
N VAL A 53 -0.73 8.78 16.05
CA VAL A 53 -0.82 10.23 16.18
C VAL A 53 -0.65 10.64 17.65
N GLU A 54 0.07 11.73 17.91
CA GLU A 54 0.19 12.32 19.26
C GLU A 54 -1.03 13.19 19.58
N SER A 55 -1.48 13.97 18.60
CA SER A 55 -2.72 14.74 18.66
C SER A 55 -3.39 14.82 17.29
N GLY A 56 -4.65 15.21 17.27
CA GLY A 56 -5.48 15.20 16.07
C GLY A 56 -6.10 13.83 15.83
N GLU A 57 -6.62 13.63 14.63
CA GLU A 57 -7.39 12.43 14.28
C GLU A 57 -7.15 12.03 12.83
N VAL A 58 -7.12 10.72 12.57
CA VAL A 58 -7.15 10.15 11.22
C VAL A 58 -8.32 9.18 11.15
N ALA A 59 -9.14 9.32 10.11
CA ALA A 59 -10.28 8.45 9.86
C ALA A 59 -10.21 7.88 8.43
N ILE A 60 -10.54 6.60 8.31
CA ILE A 60 -10.64 5.88 7.05
C ILE A 60 -12.09 5.47 6.87
N ASN A 61 -12.69 5.89 5.76
CA ASN A 61 -14.10 5.64 5.44
C ASN A 61 -15.05 6.06 6.58
N GLY A 62 -14.74 7.17 7.24
CA GLY A 62 -15.51 7.71 8.36
C GLY A 62 -15.28 7.02 9.71
N THR A 63 -14.40 6.02 9.79
CA THR A 63 -14.05 5.33 11.05
C THR A 63 -12.66 5.79 11.52
N PRO A 64 -12.51 6.30 12.75
CA PRO A 64 -11.21 6.66 13.30
C PRO A 64 -10.25 5.46 13.32
N VAL A 65 -9.00 5.66 12.89
CA VAL A 65 -7.98 4.60 12.82
C VAL A 65 -7.71 3.96 14.19
N THR A 66 -7.84 4.73 15.27
CA THR A 66 -7.64 4.27 16.65
C THR A 66 -8.78 3.38 17.16
N GLU A 67 -9.96 3.41 16.54
CA GLU A 67 -11.10 2.58 16.93
C GLU A 67 -11.01 1.17 16.34
N ASP A 68 -10.55 1.04 15.08
CA ASP A 68 -10.36 -0.25 14.42
C ASP A 68 -9.10 -0.26 13.52
N LEU A 69 -7.97 -0.61 14.13
CA LEU A 69 -6.69 -0.74 13.44
C LEU A 69 -6.69 -1.85 12.37
N VAL A 70 -7.48 -2.91 12.56
CA VAL A 70 -7.53 -4.03 11.60
C VAL A 70 -8.29 -3.60 10.36
N ALA A 71 -9.44 -2.92 10.54
CA ALA A 71 -10.18 -2.33 9.43
C ALA A 71 -9.33 -1.29 8.69
N ALA A 72 -8.64 -0.38 9.40
CA ALA A 72 -7.77 0.62 8.78
C ALA A 72 -6.65 -0.02 7.94
N ARG A 73 -5.99 -1.08 8.44
CA ARG A 73 -4.93 -1.81 7.71
C ARG A 73 -5.45 -2.60 6.51
N THR A 74 -6.70 -3.06 6.58
CA THR A 74 -7.33 -3.79 5.47
C THR A 74 -7.77 -2.80 4.38
N ALA A 75 -8.33 -1.66 4.78
CA ALA A 75 -8.78 -0.61 3.87
C ALA A 75 -7.61 0.16 3.22
N VAL A 76 -6.49 0.35 3.92
CA VAL A 76 -5.32 1.09 3.42
C VAL A 76 -4.11 0.17 3.28
N ALA A 77 -3.86 -0.30 2.05
CA ALA A 77 -2.63 -1.01 1.73
C ALA A 77 -1.50 -0.02 1.46
N MET A 78 -0.33 -0.30 2.01
CA MET A 78 0.88 0.49 1.78
C MET A 78 1.92 -0.31 0.99
N VAL A 79 2.59 0.37 0.07
CA VAL A 79 3.82 -0.10 -0.57
C VAL A 79 4.96 0.80 -0.12
N PHE A 80 5.95 0.22 0.57
CA PHE A 80 7.06 0.98 1.14
C PHE A 80 8.14 1.33 0.11
N GLN A 81 8.96 2.32 0.45
CA GLN A 81 10.08 2.81 -0.35
C GLN A 81 11.06 1.69 -0.77
N HIS A 82 11.33 0.75 0.15
CA HIS A 82 12.19 -0.40 -0.13
C HIS A 82 11.32 -1.66 -0.17
N PRO A 83 11.07 -2.25 -1.36
CA PRO A 83 10.24 -3.45 -1.47
C PRO A 83 10.74 -4.62 -0.61
N ARG A 84 12.06 -4.70 -0.38
CA ARG A 84 12.67 -5.74 0.47
C ARG A 84 12.21 -5.69 1.93
N ASP A 85 11.81 -4.52 2.42
CA ASP A 85 11.36 -4.35 3.81
C ASP A 85 9.96 -4.94 4.02
N GLN A 86 9.23 -5.22 2.94
CA GLN A 86 7.84 -5.71 2.96
C GLN A 86 7.71 -7.15 2.46
N ILE A 87 8.70 -7.67 1.74
CA ILE A 87 8.69 -9.06 1.25
C ILE A 87 8.98 -10.02 2.42
N VAL A 88 8.08 -10.97 2.65
CA VAL A 88 8.09 -11.89 3.79
C VAL A 88 8.18 -13.35 3.38
N ALA A 89 7.93 -13.68 2.11
CA ALA A 89 7.96 -15.04 1.60
C ALA A 89 9.08 -15.29 0.57
N PRO A 90 9.54 -16.55 0.39
CA PRO A 90 10.61 -16.87 -0.55
C PRO A 90 10.17 -16.91 -2.01
N THR A 91 8.87 -17.06 -2.29
CA THR A 91 8.29 -17.14 -3.64
C THR A 91 7.31 -16.01 -3.89
N VAL A 92 7.13 -15.64 -5.16
CA VAL A 92 6.19 -14.60 -5.59
C VAL A 92 4.76 -14.91 -5.14
N GLU A 93 4.27 -16.11 -5.41
CA GLU A 93 2.94 -16.54 -4.97
C GLU A 93 2.80 -16.48 -3.45
N GLY A 94 3.81 -16.96 -2.71
CA GLY A 94 3.77 -16.99 -1.25
C GLY A 94 3.70 -15.58 -0.65
N ASP A 95 4.38 -14.61 -1.27
CA ASP A 95 4.44 -13.24 -0.79
C ASP A 95 3.11 -12.52 -1.05
N VAL A 96 2.59 -12.63 -2.27
CA VAL A 96 1.31 -12.02 -2.67
C VAL A 96 0.14 -12.66 -1.92
N ALA A 97 0.21 -13.95 -1.60
CA ALA A 97 -0.80 -14.67 -0.82
C ALA A 97 -0.78 -14.31 0.67
N PHE A 98 0.29 -13.70 1.19
CA PHE A 98 0.48 -13.50 2.63
C PHE A 98 -0.63 -12.66 3.26
N GLY A 99 -0.95 -11.52 2.64
CA GLY A 99 -2.04 -10.64 3.08
C GLY A 99 -3.41 -11.33 3.07
N PRO A 100 -3.89 -11.84 1.91
CA PRO A 100 -5.12 -12.63 1.80
C PRO A 100 -5.24 -13.78 2.80
N ALA A 101 -4.14 -14.49 3.07
CA ALA A 101 -4.12 -15.57 4.05
C ALA A 101 -4.34 -15.06 5.48
N ASN A 102 -3.74 -13.91 5.85
CA ASN A 102 -3.94 -13.29 7.16
C ASN A 102 -5.37 -12.76 7.36
N LEU A 103 -6.09 -12.46 6.28
CA LEU A 103 -7.53 -12.15 6.31
C LEU A 103 -8.42 -13.39 6.49
N GLY A 104 -7.85 -14.59 6.53
CA GLY A 104 -8.59 -15.84 6.72
C GLY A 104 -9.40 -16.28 5.49
N LEU A 105 -9.02 -15.84 4.30
CA LEU A 105 -9.73 -16.18 3.06
C LEU A 105 -9.57 -17.65 2.67
N SER A 106 -10.52 -18.15 1.88
CA SER A 106 -10.45 -19.51 1.32
C SER A 106 -9.26 -19.66 0.36
N ARG A 107 -8.76 -20.89 0.19
CA ARG A 107 -7.66 -21.16 -0.75
C ARG A 107 -7.99 -20.72 -2.17
N GLU A 108 -9.23 -20.93 -2.62
CA GLU A 108 -9.70 -20.51 -3.94
C GLU A 108 -9.65 -18.98 -4.08
N SER A 109 -10.23 -18.27 -3.12
CA SER A 109 -10.22 -16.80 -3.09
C SER A 109 -8.80 -16.21 -3.04
N ILE A 110 -7.89 -16.84 -2.30
CA ILE A 110 -6.48 -16.43 -2.25
C ILE A 110 -5.84 -16.61 -3.63
N GLN A 111 -6.04 -17.76 -4.27
CA GLN A 111 -5.47 -18.04 -5.60
C GLN A 111 -5.98 -17.07 -6.66
N ASP A 112 -7.25 -16.69 -6.61
CA ASP A 112 -7.84 -15.73 -7.53
C ASP A 112 -7.24 -14.33 -7.32
N ARG A 113 -7.16 -13.86 -6.08
CA ARG A 113 -6.54 -12.56 -5.75
C ARG A 113 -5.07 -12.51 -6.13
N VAL A 114 -4.31 -13.58 -5.93
CA VAL A 114 -2.91 -13.66 -6.36
C VAL A 114 -2.81 -13.53 -7.87
N ARG A 115 -3.62 -14.29 -8.62
CA ARG A 115 -3.59 -14.28 -10.08
C ARG A 115 -3.93 -12.91 -10.65
N GLU A 116 -5.00 -12.29 -10.13
CA GLU A 116 -5.44 -10.95 -10.55
C GLU A 116 -4.38 -9.89 -10.25
N SER A 117 -3.82 -9.91 -9.05
CA SER A 117 -2.83 -8.91 -8.62
C SER A 117 -1.52 -9.02 -9.39
N LEU A 118 -1.07 -10.25 -9.68
CA LEU A 118 0.11 -10.47 -10.53
C LEU A 118 -0.14 -10.06 -11.98
N ALA A 119 -1.35 -10.28 -12.51
CA ALA A 119 -1.70 -9.79 -13.83
C ALA A 119 -1.70 -8.25 -13.90
N ALA A 120 -2.19 -7.58 -12.86
CA ALA A 120 -2.19 -6.12 -12.77
C ALA A 120 -0.79 -5.50 -12.85
N VAL A 121 0.25 -6.20 -12.42
CA VAL A 121 1.64 -5.71 -12.42
C VAL A 121 2.55 -6.39 -13.44
N GLU A 122 1.97 -7.11 -14.42
CA GLU A 122 2.71 -7.82 -15.48
C GLU A 122 3.69 -8.89 -14.95
N MET A 123 3.25 -9.64 -13.94
CA MET A 123 4.01 -10.74 -13.32
C MET A 123 3.32 -12.11 -13.48
N THR A 124 2.31 -12.23 -14.35
CA THR A 124 1.70 -13.51 -14.72
C THR A 124 2.76 -14.51 -15.20
N GLY A 125 2.69 -15.76 -14.74
CA GLY A 125 3.66 -16.81 -15.09
C GLY A 125 4.94 -16.79 -14.24
N ARG A 126 5.06 -15.87 -13.28
CA ARG A 126 6.20 -15.76 -12.35
C ARG A 126 5.85 -16.24 -10.93
N GLU A 127 4.70 -16.88 -10.74
CA GLU A 127 4.15 -17.29 -9.44
C GLU A 127 5.15 -18.12 -8.62
N SER A 128 5.81 -19.08 -9.26
CA SER A 128 6.79 -19.97 -8.62
C SER A 128 8.21 -19.41 -8.56
N ALA A 129 8.45 -18.19 -9.08
CA ALA A 129 9.78 -17.60 -9.07
C ALA A 129 10.23 -17.28 -7.64
N ARG A 130 11.53 -17.46 -7.37
CA ARG A 130 12.13 -17.06 -6.11
C ARG A 130 12.37 -15.55 -6.08
N ILE A 131 12.05 -14.91 -4.95
CA ILE A 131 12.23 -13.47 -4.74
C ILE A 131 13.68 -13.02 -4.92
N ASP A 132 14.64 -13.84 -4.48
CA ASP A 132 16.07 -13.55 -4.55
C ASP A 132 16.60 -13.50 -6.00
N ALA A 133 15.93 -14.18 -6.93
CA ALA A 133 16.26 -14.18 -8.35
C ALA A 133 15.63 -13.02 -9.13
N LEU A 134 14.76 -12.23 -8.49
CA LEU A 134 14.10 -11.09 -9.15
C LEU A 134 15.04 -9.88 -9.28
N SER A 135 14.83 -9.08 -10.32
CA SER A 135 15.38 -7.74 -10.42
C SER A 135 14.80 -6.80 -9.35
N GLY A 136 15.36 -5.59 -9.21
CA GLY A 136 14.81 -4.57 -8.32
C GLY A 136 13.37 -4.19 -8.70
N GLY A 137 13.12 -4.00 -10.00
CA GLY A 137 11.80 -3.60 -10.47
C GLY A 137 10.75 -4.71 -10.39
N GLU A 138 11.14 -5.96 -10.59
CA GLU A 138 10.23 -7.09 -10.34
C GLU A 138 9.86 -7.21 -8.86
N ARG A 139 10.80 -6.97 -7.93
CA ARG A 139 10.47 -6.91 -6.50
C ARG A 139 9.49 -5.78 -6.18
N ALA A 140 9.65 -4.61 -6.79
CA ALA A 140 8.71 -3.50 -6.62
C ALA A 140 7.30 -3.88 -7.12
N ARG A 141 7.20 -4.52 -8.29
CA ARG A 141 5.92 -5.03 -8.83
C ARG A 141 5.28 -6.07 -7.90
N VAL A 142 6.07 -6.98 -7.33
CA VAL A 142 5.57 -7.98 -6.37
C VAL A 142 5.04 -7.32 -5.10
N ALA A 143 5.74 -6.32 -4.55
CA ALA A 143 5.24 -5.58 -3.39
C ALA A 143 3.91 -4.87 -3.68
N ILE A 144 3.76 -4.29 -4.88
CA ILE A 144 2.48 -3.70 -5.32
C ILE A 144 1.40 -4.79 -5.46
N ALA A 145 1.72 -5.95 -6.05
CA ALA A 145 0.78 -7.06 -6.16
C ALA A 145 0.31 -7.57 -4.79
N GLY A 146 1.21 -7.67 -3.80
CA GLY A 146 0.84 -8.04 -2.44
C GLY A 146 -0.12 -7.04 -1.79
N ALA A 147 0.09 -5.74 -2.03
CA ALA A 147 -0.83 -4.69 -1.60
C ALA A 147 -2.20 -4.78 -2.30
N LEU A 148 -2.22 -4.99 -3.63
CA LEU A 148 -3.46 -5.14 -4.41
C LEU A 148 -4.26 -6.40 -4.03
N ALA A 149 -3.58 -7.49 -3.66
CA ALA A 149 -4.22 -8.75 -3.29
C ALA A 149 -5.08 -8.62 -2.02
N MET A 150 -4.79 -7.63 -1.17
CA MET A 150 -5.65 -7.29 -0.04
C MET A 150 -7.03 -6.79 -0.48
N GLN A 151 -7.18 -6.35 -1.73
CA GLN A 151 -8.32 -5.60 -2.26
C GLN A 151 -8.62 -4.37 -1.37
N PRO A 152 -7.64 -3.46 -1.20
CA PRO A 152 -7.81 -2.29 -0.35
C PRO A 152 -8.73 -1.26 -1.00
N ASP A 153 -9.38 -0.45 -0.18
CA ASP A 153 -10.10 0.74 -0.64
C ASP A 153 -9.11 1.83 -1.11
N HIS A 154 -7.96 1.91 -0.44
CA HIS A 154 -6.92 2.91 -0.64
C HIS A 154 -5.57 2.26 -0.84
N LEU A 155 -4.90 2.57 -1.96
CA LEU A 155 -3.52 2.19 -2.20
C LEU A 155 -2.59 3.39 -1.95
N VAL A 156 -1.70 3.25 -0.97
CA VAL A 156 -0.71 4.27 -0.62
C VAL A 156 0.67 3.82 -1.07
N LEU A 157 1.30 4.67 -1.85
CA LEU A 157 2.58 4.44 -2.51
C LEU A 157 3.63 5.38 -1.91
N ASP A 158 4.41 4.89 -0.94
CA ASP A 158 5.48 5.67 -0.28
C ASP A 158 6.80 5.52 -1.05
N GLU A 159 7.04 6.40 -2.02
CA GLU A 159 8.20 6.37 -2.92
C GLU A 159 8.46 4.99 -3.61
N PRO A 160 7.43 4.25 -4.08
CA PRO A 160 7.60 2.85 -4.50
C PRO A 160 8.35 2.70 -5.82
N PHE A 161 8.61 3.81 -6.52
CA PHE A 161 9.32 3.83 -7.80
C PHE A 161 10.81 4.10 -7.63
N ALA A 162 11.30 4.17 -6.39
CA ALA A 162 12.72 4.29 -6.12
C ALA A 162 13.49 3.12 -6.74
N GLY A 163 14.46 3.43 -7.60
CA GLY A 163 15.28 2.43 -8.29
C GLY A 163 14.64 1.78 -9.52
N LEU A 164 13.44 2.21 -9.92
CA LEU A 164 12.91 1.90 -11.26
C LEU A 164 13.47 2.87 -12.29
N ASP A 165 13.73 2.39 -13.50
CA ASP A 165 13.89 3.26 -14.64
C ASP A 165 12.56 3.92 -15.04
N GLU A 166 12.65 4.98 -15.84
CA GLU A 166 11.50 5.79 -16.24
C GLU A 166 10.41 4.97 -16.95
N SER A 167 10.83 4.06 -17.85
CA SER A 167 9.91 3.19 -18.59
C SER A 167 9.15 2.25 -17.66
N ALA A 168 9.86 1.61 -16.73
CA ALA A 168 9.27 0.72 -15.74
C ALA A 168 8.30 1.45 -14.81
N ARG A 169 8.62 2.70 -14.41
CA ARG A 169 7.73 3.53 -13.60
C ARG A 169 6.42 3.85 -14.34
N PHE A 170 6.50 4.31 -15.58
CA PHE A 170 5.31 4.62 -16.37
C PHE A 170 4.46 3.39 -16.65
N ALA A 171 5.09 2.23 -16.91
CA ALA A 171 4.37 0.98 -17.09
C ALA A 171 3.56 0.61 -15.85
N VAL A 172 4.13 0.73 -14.65
CA VAL A 172 3.40 0.45 -13.40
C VAL A 172 2.26 1.46 -13.18
N LEU A 173 2.50 2.75 -13.43
CA LEU A 173 1.48 3.78 -13.28
C LEU A 173 0.30 3.60 -14.24
N ASP A 174 0.56 3.36 -15.53
CA ASP A 174 -0.48 3.12 -16.54
C ASP A 174 -1.34 1.90 -16.17
N ARG A 175 -0.71 0.86 -15.59
CA ARG A 175 -1.44 -0.31 -15.12
C ARG A 175 -2.30 -0.04 -13.91
N LEU A 176 -1.79 0.70 -12.92
CA LEU A 176 -2.56 1.07 -11.75
C LEU A 176 -3.71 2.01 -12.11
N GLU A 177 -3.54 2.91 -13.08
CA GLU A 177 -4.61 3.80 -13.58
C GLU A 177 -5.74 3.02 -14.25
N ARG A 178 -5.40 1.93 -14.95
CA ARG A 178 -6.36 1.04 -15.60
C ARG A 178 -6.90 -0.05 -14.69
N TYR A 179 -6.34 -0.22 -13.50
CA TYR A 179 -6.78 -1.24 -12.56
C TYR A 179 -8.16 -0.83 -12.00
N GLN A 180 -9.19 -1.53 -12.47
CA GLN A 180 -10.50 -1.52 -11.85
C GLN A 180 -10.64 -2.85 -11.10
N PRO A 181 -10.80 -2.83 -9.76
CA PRO A 181 -11.22 -4.02 -9.06
C PRO A 181 -12.49 -4.54 -9.74
N LEU A 182 -12.55 -5.84 -10.04
CA LEU A 182 -13.82 -6.45 -10.44
C LEU A 182 -14.78 -6.23 -9.27
N GLU A 183 -15.90 -5.53 -9.51
CA GLU A 183 -17.02 -5.53 -8.58
C GLU A 183 -17.49 -6.98 -8.47
N LEU A 184 -17.04 -7.69 -7.43
CA LEU A 184 -17.63 -8.96 -7.04
C LEU A 184 -19.04 -8.62 -6.58
N GLY A 185 -20.00 -8.81 -7.50
CA GLY A 185 -21.41 -8.55 -7.27
C GLY A 185 -21.87 -9.14 -5.95
N SER A 186 -22.58 -8.31 -5.18
CA SER A 186 -23.36 -8.68 -4.00
C SER A 186 -24.33 -9.83 -4.26
#